data_AF-A0A5D2VI44-F1
#
_entry.id   AF-A0A5D2VI44-F1
#
_cell.length_a   1.000
_cell.length_b   1.000
_cell.length_c   1.000
_cell.angle_alpha   90.00
_cell.angle_beta   90.00
_cell.angle_gamma   90.00
#
_symmetry.space_group_name_H-M   'P 1'
#
loop_
_entity.id
_entity.type
_entity.pdbx_description
1 polymer ?
#
loop_
_entity_poly.entity_id
_entity_poly.type
_entity_poly.pdbx_seq_one_letter_code
_entity_poly.pdbx_strand_id
1 'polypeptide(L)' 'MFGSMIRYFSTKPKPKMKPIELKTSLKQTQTISRVTFDILKEHGPLTVGDTWERVKKCVYEFRRLD' A
#
# COMPACT_ATOMS: atom_id res chain seq x y z
N MET A 1 15.07 5.03 -33.89
CA MET A 1 14.14 3.88 -33.80
C MET A 1 13.63 3.59 -32.37
N PHE A 2 14.30 4.03 -31.30
CA PHE A 2 13.84 3.81 -29.91
C PHE A 2 12.59 4.63 -29.51
N GLY A 3 12.50 5.90 -29.94
CA GLY A 3 11.39 6.79 -29.54
C GLY A 3 10.00 6.36 -30.03
N SER A 4 9.94 5.71 -31.20
CA SER A 4 8.71 5.14 -31.76
C SER A 4 8.21 3.94 -30.94
N MET A 5 9.12 3.16 -30.36
CA MET A 5 8.77 2.01 -29.51
C MET A 5 8.21 2.48 -28.15
N ILE A 6 8.81 3.49 -27.53
CA ILE A 6 8.30 4.08 -26.28
C ILE A 6 6.89 4.68 -26.48
N ARG A 7 6.68 5.41 -27.58
CA ARG A 7 5.36 5.96 -27.91
C ARG A 7 4.32 4.85 -28.14
N TYR A 8 4.72 3.74 -28.75
CA TYR A 8 3.84 2.58 -28.96
C TYR A 8 3.46 1.86 -27.65
N PHE A 9 4.36 1.74 -26.68
CA PHE A 9 4.02 1.19 -25.36
C PHE A 9 3.18 2.14 -24.52
N SER A 10 3.38 3.45 -24.64
CA SER A 10 2.60 4.47 -23.91
C SER A 10 1.17 4.64 -24.42
N THR A 11 0.88 4.28 -25.67
CA THR A 11 -0.48 4.33 -26.25
C THR A 11 -1.26 3.03 -26.09
N LYS A 12 -0.65 1.98 -25.52
CA LYS A 12 -1.38 0.76 -25.18
C LYS A 12 -2.47 1.11 -24.16
N PRO A 13 -3.74 0.74 -24.41
CA PRO A 13 -4.78 0.92 -23.42
C PRO A 13 -4.41 0.16 -22.16
N LYS A 14 -4.66 0.77 -20.99
CA LYS A 14 -4.45 0.12 -19.70
C LYS A 14 -5.10 -1.28 -19.77
N PRO A 15 -4.34 -2.36 -19.52
CA PRO A 15 -4.94 -3.68 -19.51
C PRO A 15 -6.14 -3.67 -18.58
N LYS A 16 -7.23 -4.33 -18.96
CA LYS A 16 -8.43 -4.46 -18.13
C LYS A 16 -8.04 -5.21 -16.85
N MET A 17 -7.60 -4.47 -15.85
CA MET A 17 -7.24 -5.00 -14.55
C MET A 17 -8.53 -5.40 -13.87
N LYS A 18 -8.64 -6.68 -13.54
CA LYS A 18 -9.67 -7.13 -12.62
C LYS A 18 -9.49 -6.39 -11.28
N PRO A 19 -10.56 -6.14 -10.52
CA PRO A 19 -10.43 -5.72 -9.14
C PRO A 19 -9.41 -6.61 -8.43
N ILE A 20 -8.52 -6.00 -7.63
CA ILE A 20 -7.49 -6.74 -6.91
C ILE A 20 -8.21 -7.74 -6.01
N GLU A 21 -8.13 -9.02 -6.35
CA GLU A 21 -8.62 -10.11 -5.52
C GLU A 21 -7.68 -10.24 -4.33
N LEU A 22 -7.96 -9.45 -3.29
CA LEU A 22 -7.20 -9.44 -2.07
C LEU A 22 -7.42 -10.77 -1.34
N LYS A 23 -6.43 -11.66 -1.39
CA LYS A 23 -6.48 -13.01 -0.77
C LYS A 23 -6.44 -13.01 0.77
N THR A 24 -6.63 -11.87 1.43
CA THR A 24 -6.60 -11.77 2.89
C THR A 24 -8.00 -11.96 3.48
N SER A 25 -8.07 -12.50 4.70
CA SER A 25 -9.34 -12.59 5.42
C SER A 25 -9.90 -11.19 5.67
N LEU A 26 -11.21 -11.00 5.50
CA LEU A 26 -11.89 -9.71 5.69
C LEU A 26 -11.57 -9.07 7.05
N LYS A 27 -11.45 -9.88 8.10
CA LYS A 27 -11.11 -9.43 9.46
C LYS A 27 -9.70 -8.83 9.54
N GLN A 28 -8.74 -9.42 8.82
CA GLN A 28 -7.37 -8.92 8.75
C GLN A 28 -7.31 -7.63 7.94
N THR A 29 -8.03 -7.56 6.82
CA THR A 29 -8.11 -6.33 6.00
C THR A 29 -8.65 -5.14 6.80
N GLN A 30 -9.70 -5.36 7.59
CA GLN A 30 -10.26 -4.32 8.46
C GLN A 30 -9.32 -3.89 9.58
N THR A 31 -8.52 -4.82 10.11
CA THR A 31 -7.55 -4.50 11.15
C THR A 31 -6.40 -3.67 10.57
N ILE A 32 -5.87 -4.09 9.41
CA ILE A 32 -4.80 -3.37 8.70
C ILE A 32 -5.27 -1.96 8.30
N SER A 33 -6.50 -1.83 7.80
CA SER A 33 -7.02 -0.51 7.38
C SER A 33 -7.19 0.44 8.57
N ARG A 34 -7.65 -0.04 9.72
CA ARG A 34 -7.77 0.76 10.95
C ARG A 34 -6.41 1.27 11.43
N VAL A 35 -5.45 0.37 11.61
CA VAL A 35 -4.09 0.74 12.06
C VAL A 35 -3.44 1.74 11.10
N THR A 36 -3.58 1.51 9.78
CA THR A 36 -3.04 2.43 8.77
C THR A 36 -3.73 3.79 8.84
N PHE A 37 -5.05 3.82 9.02
CA PHE A 37 -5.81 5.06 9.15
C PHE A 37 -5.43 5.84 10.41
N ASP A 38 -5.26 5.15 11.54
CA ASP A 38 -4.85 5.78 12.81
C ASP A 38 -3.47 6.43 12.68
N ILE A 39 -2.52 5.75 12.02
CA ILE A 39 -1.17 6.30 11.73
C ILE A 39 -1.27 7.57 10.86
N LEU A 40 -2.11 7.56 9.82
CA LEU A 40 -2.31 8.73 8.95
C LEU A 40 -3.03 9.87 9.67
N LYS A 41 -3.95 9.55 10.60
CA LYS A 41 -4.65 10.54 11.41
C LYS A 41 -3.72 11.23 12.40
N GLU A 42 -2.82 10.48 13.03
CA GLU A 42 -1.86 11.01 14.02
C GLU A 42 -0.77 11.88 13.37
N HIS A 43 -0.25 11.45 12.20
CA HIS A 43 0.93 12.06 11.60
C HIS A 43 0.65 12.90 10.34
N GLY A 44 -0.60 12.96 9.88
CA GLY A 44 -0.96 13.61 8.64
C GLY A 44 -0.63 12.77 7.39
N PRO A 45 -0.72 13.36 6.19
CA PRO A 45 -0.46 12.65 4.95
C PRO A 45 1.01 12.23 4.87
N LEU A 46 1.23 10.92 4.84
CA LEU A 46 2.55 10.29 4.74
C LEU A 46 2.71 9.60 3.40
N THR A 47 3.96 9.44 2.97
CA THR A 47 4.24 8.55 1.85
C THR A 47 3.94 7.10 2.25
N VAL A 48 3.72 6.23 1.26
CA VAL A 48 3.51 4.79 1.51
C VAL A 48 4.69 4.17 2.25
N GLY A 49 5.92 4.59 1.92
CA GLY A 49 7.13 4.14 2.59
C GLY A 49 7.18 4.56 4.06
N ASP A 50 6.90 5.83 4.34
CA ASP A 50 6.92 6.35 5.73
C ASP A 50 5.84 5.74 6.61
N THR A 51 4.70 5.39 6.01
CA THR A 51 3.61 4.68 6.70
C THR A 51 4.06 3.26 7.06
N TRP A 52 4.77 2.57 6.16
CA TRP A 52 5.28 1.21 6.40
C TRP A 52 6.34 1.17 7.51
N GLU A 53 7.26 2.12 7.55
CA GLU A 53 8.26 2.21 8.62
C GLU A 53 7.62 2.37 10.00
N ARG A 54 6.54 3.16 10.08
CA ARG A 54 5.78 3.34 11.32
C ARG A 54 5.02 2.09 11.75
N VAL A 55 4.35 1.41 10.82
CA VAL A 55 3.69 0.12 11.09
C VAL A 55 4.69 -0.88 11.67
N LYS A 56 5.88 -1.00 11.06
CA LYS A 56 6.95 -1.86 11.57
C LYS A 56 7.34 -1.47 13.00
N LYS A 57 7.56 -0.18 13.27
CA LYS A 57 7.88 0.31 14.61
C LYS A 57 6.83 -0.09 15.65
N CYS A 58 5.53 0.08 15.34
CA CYS A 58 4.45 -0.33 16.23
C CYS A 58 4.45 -1.84 16.52
N VAL A 59 4.71 -2.68 15.51
CA VAL A 59 4.79 -4.14 15.69
C VAL A 59 5.99 -4.53 16.55
N TYR A 60 7.13 -3.88 16.38
CA TYR A 60 8.32 -4.14 17.21
C TYR A 60 8.12 -3.71 18.66
N GLU A 61 7.49 -2.56 18.91
CA GLU A 61 7.16 -2.11 20.27
C GLU A 61 6.15 -3.03 20.95
N PHE A 62 5.10 -3.43 20.24
CA PHE A 62 4.11 -4.39 20.76
C PHE A 62 4.76 -5.73 21.14
N ARG A 63 5.64 -6.25 20.27
CA ARG A 63 6.39 -7.49 20.54
C ARG A 63 7.41 -7.35 21.69
N ARG A 64 7.87 -6.13 22.01
CA ARG A 64 8.79 -5.90 23.13
C ARG A 64 8.10 -5.79 24.49
N LEU A 65 6.80 -5.56 24.50
CA LEU A 65 5.97 -5.43 25.70
C LEU A 65 5.26 -6.75 26.08
N ASP A 66 5.39 -7.78 25.25
CA ASP A 66 4.94 -9.17 25.46
C ASP A 66 6.15 -10.05 25.83
#